data_AF-A0A1I3GZF0-F1
#
_entry.id   AF-A0A1I3GZF0-F1
#
_cell.length_a   1.000
_cell.length_b   1.000
_cell.length_c   1.000
_cell.angle_alpha   90.00
_cell.angle_beta   90.00
_cell.angle_gamma   90.00
#
_symmetry.space_group_name_H-M   'P 1'
#
loop_
_entity.id
_entity.type
_entity.pdbx_description
1 polymer ?
#
loop_
_entity_poly.entity_id
_entity_poly.type
_entity_poly.pdbx_seq_one_letter_code
_entity_poly.pdbx_strand_id
1 'polypeptide(L)'
;MPFSCDLELLLVDPAPSIDRQYEEFLRLFSQNRERLFAYIFSLLPNHADAEDVFQRCSLLLWRKFSEFDVERNFLAWACGVALNEVRNFLRSAHRDRLRFDSSLVTQLSDHRLGALETSGENLKILQGCLEALKATEQDLVRVAYDGNSTLKDFADATGQALQTLYNRLGRIRRMLLECVRRKLATESLP
;
A
#
# COMPACT_ATOMS: atom_id res chain seq x y z
N MET A 1 -24.82 52.17 31.27
CA MET A 1 -24.92 51.18 32.37
C MET A 1 -25.39 49.87 31.76
N PRO A 2 -24.46 48.97 31.40
CA PRO A 2 -24.79 47.62 30.93
C PRO A 2 -24.88 46.66 32.13
N PHE A 3 -25.86 45.77 32.11
CA PHE A 3 -25.96 44.66 33.06
C PHE A 3 -25.06 43.52 32.61
N SER A 4 -24.23 43.06 33.55
CA SER A 4 -23.25 41.98 33.45
C SER A 4 -23.89 40.68 32.95
N CYS A 5 -23.21 40.02 32.02
CA CYS A 5 -23.45 38.64 31.64
C CYS A 5 -22.41 37.78 32.37
N ASP A 6 -22.75 37.36 33.59
CA ASP A 6 -22.01 36.32 34.29
C ASP A 6 -22.61 34.97 33.89
N LEU A 7 -21.91 34.24 33.02
CA LEU A 7 -21.91 32.79 33.07
C LEU A 7 -20.51 32.30 32.66
N GLU A 8 -19.67 32.21 33.69
CA GLU A 8 -18.38 31.54 33.69
C GLU A 8 -18.45 30.10 33.13
N LEU A 9 -17.46 29.80 32.31
CA LEU A 9 -16.71 28.55 32.24
C LEU A 9 -17.50 27.23 32.42
N LEU A 10 -17.88 26.64 31.28
CA LEU A 10 -17.57 25.24 31.03
C LEU A 10 -16.74 25.17 29.75
N LEU A 11 -15.42 25.35 29.92
CA LEU A 11 -14.47 24.77 28.98
C LEU A 11 -14.63 23.24 29.11
N VAL A 12 -15.51 22.69 28.30
CA VAL A 12 -15.42 21.26 27.97
C VAL A 12 -14.19 21.17 27.07
N ASP A 13 -13.06 20.80 27.64
CA ASP A 13 -11.93 20.31 26.85
C ASP A 13 -12.46 19.17 25.97
N PRO A 14 -12.44 19.26 24.63
CA PRO A 14 -12.67 18.09 23.81
C PRO A 14 -11.48 17.17 24.07
N ALA A 15 -11.75 15.99 24.64
CA ALA A 15 -10.73 15.03 25.05
C ALA A 15 -9.66 14.83 23.96
N PRO A 16 -8.43 15.35 24.12
CA PRO A 16 -7.46 15.46 23.02
C PRO A 16 -6.76 14.13 22.65
N SER A 17 -7.16 13.01 23.26
CA SER A 17 -6.47 11.72 23.12
C SER A 17 -7.07 10.79 22.04
N ILE A 18 -8.40 10.71 21.94
CA ILE A 18 -9.07 9.83 20.98
C ILE A 18 -8.91 10.36 19.56
N ASP A 19 -9.03 11.66 19.36
CA ASP A 19 -8.93 12.29 18.04
C ASP A 19 -7.51 12.15 17.46
N ARG A 20 -6.46 12.36 18.28
CA ARG A 20 -5.08 12.17 17.84
C ARG A 20 -4.76 10.72 17.50
N GLN A 21 -5.24 9.77 18.30
CA GLN A 21 -5.05 8.35 18.03
C GLN A 21 -5.78 7.91 16.75
N TYR A 22 -6.98 8.45 16.53
CA TYR A 22 -7.76 8.22 15.32
C TYR A 22 -7.07 8.76 14.07
N GLU A 23 -6.59 10.01 14.11
CA GLU A 23 -5.85 10.62 13.00
C GLU A 23 -4.58 9.84 12.66
N GLU A 24 -3.82 9.44 13.67
CA GLU A 24 -2.58 8.69 13.45
C GLU A 24 -2.85 7.29 12.87
N PHE A 25 -3.88 6.60 13.36
CA PHE A 25 -4.33 5.35 12.75
C PHE A 25 -4.70 5.56 11.29
N LEU A 26 -5.54 6.55 10.98
CA LEU A 26 -5.96 6.82 9.61
C LEU A 26 -4.78 7.14 8.69
N ARG A 27 -3.80 7.90 9.18
CA ARG A 27 -2.58 8.22 8.44
C ARG A 27 -1.80 6.96 8.10
N LEU A 28 -1.47 6.14 9.10
CA LEU A 28 -0.71 4.90 8.93
C LEU A 28 -1.47 3.87 8.09
N PHE A 29 -2.76 3.70 8.35
CA PHE A 29 -3.63 2.77 7.63
C PHE A 29 -3.77 3.16 6.17
N SER A 30 -4.06 4.43 5.86
CA SER A 30 -4.25 4.89 4.48
C SER A 30 -2.98 4.71 3.64
N GLN A 31 -1.80 4.97 4.22
CA GLN A 31 -0.50 4.78 3.55
C GLN A 31 -0.20 3.31 3.23
N ASN A 32 -0.74 2.37 4.01
CA ASN A 32 -0.42 0.95 3.92
C ASN A 32 -1.58 0.08 3.39
N ARG A 33 -2.74 0.68 3.16
CA ARG A 33 -4.00 0.03 2.78
C ARG A 33 -3.84 -0.94 1.62
N GLU A 34 -3.25 -0.48 0.52
CA GLU A 34 -3.11 -1.27 -0.72
C GLU A 34 -2.10 -2.41 -0.57
N ARG A 35 -1.00 -2.16 0.14
CA ARG A 35 0.03 -3.18 0.43
C ARG A 35 -0.54 -4.28 1.33
N LEU A 36 -1.33 -3.89 2.33
CA LEU A 36 -2.02 -4.82 3.21
C LEU A 36 -3.07 -5.64 2.46
N PHE A 37 -3.86 -5.02 1.58
CA PHE A 37 -4.82 -5.73 0.74
C PHE A 37 -4.12 -6.72 -0.19
N ALA A 38 -3.06 -6.30 -0.89
CA ALA A 38 -2.29 -7.17 -1.77
C ALA A 38 -1.67 -8.37 -1.01
N TYR A 39 -1.21 -8.15 0.22
CA TYR A 39 -0.77 -9.22 1.11
C TYR A 39 -1.89 -10.22 1.39
N ILE A 40 -3.06 -9.76 1.86
CA ILE A 40 -4.22 -10.64 2.15
C ILE A 40 -4.69 -11.39 0.90
N PHE A 41 -4.81 -10.69 -0.23
CA PHE A 41 -5.20 -11.27 -1.50
C PHE A 41 -4.26 -12.38 -1.95
N SER A 42 -2.95 -12.25 -1.70
CA SER A 42 -1.98 -13.30 -2.02
C SER A 42 -2.12 -14.58 -1.19
N LEU A 43 -2.89 -14.54 -0.10
CA LEU A 43 -3.12 -15.67 0.82
C LEU A 43 -4.49 -16.34 0.61
N LEU A 44 -5.32 -15.84 -0.31
CA LEU A 44 -6.68 -16.31 -0.53
C LEU A 44 -6.95 -16.63 -2.01
N PRO A 45 -7.85 -17.58 -2.30
CA PRO A 45 -8.05 -18.08 -3.65
C PRO A 45 -8.88 -17.16 -4.56
N ASN A 46 -9.67 -16.25 -4.01
CA ASN A 46 -10.48 -15.32 -4.80
C ASN A 46 -10.54 -13.91 -4.16
N HIS A 47 -10.97 -12.95 -4.97
CA HIS A 47 -11.00 -11.53 -4.61
C HIS A 47 -12.04 -11.18 -3.55
N ALA A 48 -13.24 -11.75 -3.65
CA ALA A 48 -14.34 -11.45 -2.73
C ALA A 48 -13.99 -11.84 -1.30
N ASP A 49 -13.42 -13.03 -1.10
CA ASP A 49 -12.93 -13.48 0.21
C ASP A 49 -11.84 -12.55 0.76
N ALA A 50 -10.95 -12.06 -0.10
CA ALA A 50 -9.90 -11.13 0.29
C ALA A 50 -10.45 -9.76 0.72
N GLU A 51 -11.47 -9.25 0.04
CA GLU A 51 -12.17 -8.02 0.43
C GLU A 51 -12.86 -8.18 1.78
N ASP A 52 -13.58 -9.28 2.00
CA ASP A 52 -14.25 -9.57 3.27
C ASP A 52 -13.24 -9.66 4.43
N VAL A 53 -12.15 -10.40 4.23
CA VAL A 53 -11.07 -10.53 5.22
C VAL A 53 -10.39 -9.19 5.47
N PHE A 54 -10.14 -8.40 4.42
CA PHE A 54 -9.55 -7.07 4.55
C PHE A 54 -10.44 -6.12 5.35
N GLN A 55 -11.75 -6.12 5.12
CA GLN A 55 -12.70 -5.31 5.88
C GLN A 55 -12.70 -5.68 7.37
N ARG A 56 -12.81 -6.98 7.69
CA ARG A 56 -12.74 -7.45 9.08
C ARG A 56 -11.39 -7.11 9.73
N CYS A 57 -10.30 -7.30 9.00
CA CYS A 57 -8.96 -6.93 9.45
C CYS A 57 -8.85 -5.43 9.75
N SER A 58 -9.41 -4.57 8.90
CA SER A 58 -9.37 -3.11 9.09
C SER A 58 -10.03 -2.69 10.42
N LEU A 59 -11.17 -3.30 10.75
CA LEU A 59 -11.84 -3.08 12.04
C LEU A 59 -11.04 -3.63 13.23
N LEU A 60 -10.41 -4.80 13.07
CA LEU A 60 -9.56 -5.39 14.10
C LEU A 60 -8.30 -4.54 14.37
N LEU A 61 -7.70 -3.99 13.32
CA LEU A 61 -6.54 -3.11 13.44
C LEU A 61 -6.89 -1.86 14.25
N TRP A 62 -8.03 -1.22 13.96
CA TRP A 62 -8.50 -0.08 14.76
C TRP A 62 -8.71 -0.46 16.23
N ARG A 63 -9.42 -1.56 16.50
CA ARG A 63 -9.67 -2.04 17.88
C ARG A 63 -8.39 -2.33 18.67
N LYS A 64 -7.33 -2.78 17.97
CA LYS A 64 -6.03 -3.10 18.56
C LYS A 64 -5.03 -1.97 18.48
N PHE A 65 -5.40 -0.82 17.92
CA PHE A 65 -4.43 0.24 17.65
C PHE A 65 -3.88 0.86 18.93
N SER A 66 -4.61 0.80 20.06
CA SER A 66 -4.08 1.19 21.37
C SER A 66 -2.94 0.30 21.88
N GLU A 67 -2.82 -0.91 21.36
CA GLU A 67 -1.74 -1.86 21.68
C GLU A 67 -0.55 -1.74 20.71
N PHE A 68 -0.69 -0.93 19.65
CA PHE A 68 0.35 -0.75 18.66
C PHE A 68 1.46 0.16 19.21
N ASP A 69 2.68 -0.35 19.16
CA ASP A 69 3.90 0.38 19.46
C ASP A 69 4.32 1.19 18.23
N VAL A 70 4.26 2.52 18.32
CA VAL A 70 4.50 3.46 17.22
C VAL A 70 5.93 3.37 16.67
N GLU A 71 6.87 2.87 17.47
CA GLU A 71 8.27 2.65 17.03
C GLU A 71 8.40 1.44 16.08
N ARG A 72 7.36 0.61 15.96
CA ARG A 72 7.36 -0.57 15.09
C ARG A 72 6.83 -0.26 13.70
N ASN A 73 7.21 -1.10 12.74
CA ASN A 73 6.66 -1.03 11.39
C ASN A 73 5.16 -1.39 11.39
N PHE A 74 4.31 -0.40 11.14
CA PHE A 74 2.84 -0.58 11.12
C PHE A 74 2.39 -1.67 10.15
N LEU A 75 2.97 -1.73 8.93
CA LEU A 75 2.59 -2.72 7.94
C LEU A 75 2.93 -4.15 8.38
N ALA A 76 4.11 -4.35 8.96
CA ALA A 76 4.52 -5.67 9.47
C ALA A 76 3.60 -6.14 10.61
N TRP A 77 3.27 -5.25 11.55
CA TRP A 77 2.29 -5.52 12.60
C TRP A 77 0.90 -5.84 12.01
N ALA A 78 0.44 -5.04 11.04
CA ALA A 78 -0.84 -5.22 10.41
C ALA A 78 -0.93 -6.54 9.63
N CYS A 79 0.14 -6.97 8.95
CA CYS A 79 0.22 -8.26 8.29
C CYS A 79 0.11 -9.42 9.30
N GLY A 80 0.69 -9.28 10.51
CA GLY A 80 0.52 -10.25 11.58
C GLY A 80 -0.94 -10.40 12.05
N VAL A 81 -1.66 -9.29 12.18
CA VAL A 81 -3.11 -9.30 12.48
C VAL A 81 -3.89 -9.93 11.32
N ALA A 82 -3.58 -9.53 10.09
CA ALA A 82 -4.22 -10.04 8.88
C ALA A 82 -4.03 -11.55 8.69
N LEU A 83 -2.84 -12.08 8.95
CA LEU A 83 -2.56 -13.51 8.85
C LEU A 83 -3.44 -14.33 9.80
N ASN A 84 -3.63 -13.84 11.02
CA ASN A 84 -4.53 -14.49 11.98
C ASN A 84 -5.98 -14.46 11.48
N GLU A 85 -6.42 -13.35 10.89
CA GLU A 85 -7.76 -13.23 10.32
C GLU A 85 -7.97 -14.13 9.09
N VAL A 86 -6.97 -14.24 8.19
CA VAL A 86 -6.96 -15.20 7.07
C VAL A 86 -7.09 -16.63 7.60
N ARG A 87 -6.29 -17.00 8.62
CA ARG A 87 -6.35 -18.34 9.24
C ARG A 87 -7.71 -18.60 9.88
N ASN A 88 -8.33 -17.60 10.50
CA ASN A 88 -9.67 -17.73 11.09
C ASN A 88 -10.73 -17.91 10.00
N PHE A 89 -10.68 -17.08 8.96
CA PHE A 89 -11.58 -17.16 7.81
C PHE A 89 -11.55 -18.55 7.18
N LEU A 90 -10.35 -19.03 6.84
CA LEU A 90 -10.18 -20.38 6.28
C LEU A 90 -10.77 -21.43 7.23
N ARG A 91 -10.47 -21.39 8.54
CA ARG A 91 -11.04 -22.33 9.52
C ARG A 91 -12.58 -22.34 9.52
N SER A 92 -13.21 -21.18 9.45
CA SER A 92 -14.68 -21.02 9.46
C SER A 92 -15.36 -21.41 8.14
N ALA A 93 -14.67 -21.28 7.01
CA ALA A 93 -15.15 -21.63 5.67
C ALA A 93 -15.18 -23.16 5.41
N HIS A 94 -15.46 -23.96 6.44
CA HIS A 94 -15.30 -25.43 6.50
C HIS A 94 -16.15 -26.23 5.48
N ARG A 95 -16.85 -25.58 4.55
CA ARG A 95 -17.79 -26.20 3.60
C ARG A 95 -17.39 -26.11 2.12
N ASP A 96 -16.32 -25.40 1.77
CA ASP A 96 -15.92 -25.22 0.36
C ASP A 96 -14.64 -25.96 -0.08
N ARG A 97 -14.63 -26.39 -1.35
CA ARG A 97 -13.78 -27.46 -1.91
C ARG A 97 -12.40 -26.99 -2.41
N LEU A 98 -12.11 -25.70 -2.41
CA LEU A 98 -10.83 -25.11 -2.88
C LEU A 98 -10.17 -24.34 -1.74
N ARG A 99 -9.17 -24.93 -1.07
CA ARG A 99 -8.46 -24.31 0.07
C ARG A 99 -6.96 -24.41 -0.09
N PHE A 100 -6.25 -23.34 0.30
CA PHE A 100 -4.84 -23.45 0.64
C PHE A 100 -4.69 -24.14 1.99
N ASP A 101 -3.73 -25.06 2.07
CA ASP A 101 -3.37 -25.68 3.33
C ASP A 101 -2.80 -24.65 4.32
N SER A 102 -2.99 -24.87 5.63
CA SER A 102 -2.52 -23.92 6.66
C SER A 102 -0.99 -23.76 6.65
N SER A 103 -0.25 -24.82 6.29
CA SER A 103 1.20 -24.75 6.15
C SER A 103 1.59 -23.89 4.95
N LEU A 104 0.88 -24.02 3.83
CA LEU A 104 1.08 -23.21 2.62
C LEU A 104 0.82 -21.73 2.88
N VAL A 105 -0.28 -21.38 3.56
CA VAL A 105 -0.59 -19.99 3.91
C VAL A 105 0.50 -19.37 4.78
N THR A 106 1.08 -20.14 5.69
CA THR A 106 2.18 -19.67 6.55
C THR A 106 3.44 -19.43 5.72
N GLN A 107 3.82 -20.36 4.85
CA GLN A 107 4.97 -20.18 3.95
C GLN A 107 4.80 -18.99 2.99
N LEU A 108 3.60 -18.82 2.42
CA LEU A 108 3.29 -17.67 1.57
C LEU A 108 3.40 -16.36 2.33
N SER A 109 2.89 -16.32 3.56
CA SER A 109 3.02 -15.16 4.44
C SER A 109 4.47 -14.79 4.67
N ASP A 110 5.31 -15.75 5.08
CA ASP A 110 6.71 -15.49 5.42
C ASP A 110 7.48 -14.98 4.19
N HIS A 111 7.27 -15.59 3.02
CA HIS A 111 7.84 -15.12 1.77
C HIS A 111 7.38 -13.69 1.41
N ARG A 112 6.10 -13.37 1.61
CA ARG A 112 5.56 -12.03 1.31
C ARG A 112 6.03 -10.97 2.29
N LEU A 113 6.15 -11.29 3.57
CA LEU A 113 6.70 -10.39 4.59
C LEU A 113 8.14 -10.02 4.25
N GLY A 114 9.00 -10.99 3.94
CA GLY A 114 10.36 -10.72 3.48
C GLY A 114 10.40 -9.84 2.22
N ALA A 115 9.50 -10.11 1.26
CA ALA A 115 9.39 -9.26 0.07
C ALA A 115 8.88 -7.84 0.36
N LEU A 116 8.04 -7.64 1.38
CA LEU A 116 7.54 -6.31 1.77
C LEU A 116 8.62 -5.43 2.40
N GLU A 117 9.58 -6.03 3.12
CA GLU A 117 10.76 -5.34 3.64
C GLU A 117 11.63 -4.82 2.49
N THR A 118 11.95 -5.69 1.52
CA THR A 118 12.72 -5.30 0.32
C THR A 118 11.94 -4.40 -0.64
N SER A 119 10.59 -4.42 -0.60
CA SER A 119 9.76 -3.62 -1.52
C SER A 119 9.99 -2.11 -1.35
N GLY A 120 10.29 -1.64 -0.14
CA GLY A 120 10.61 -0.23 0.10
C GLY A 120 11.93 0.19 -0.55
N GLU A 121 12.94 -0.68 -0.49
CA GLU A 121 14.24 -0.47 -1.13
C GLU A 121 14.12 -0.53 -2.64
N ASN A 122 13.43 -1.54 -3.16
CA ASN A 122 13.13 -1.67 -4.60
C ASN A 122 12.42 -0.44 -5.16
N LEU A 123 11.48 0.13 -4.40
CA LEU A 123 10.75 1.33 -4.80
C LEU A 123 11.65 2.57 -4.79
N LYS A 124 12.53 2.73 -3.79
CA LYS A 124 13.55 3.79 -3.78
C LYS A 124 14.52 3.66 -4.96
N ILE A 125 14.97 2.45 -5.27
CA ILE A 125 15.85 2.16 -6.41
C ILE A 125 15.16 2.53 -7.72
N LEU A 126 13.89 2.11 -7.89
CA LEU A 126 13.08 2.46 -9.05
C LEU A 126 12.88 3.96 -9.16
N GLN A 127 12.59 4.66 -8.07
CA GLN A 127 12.44 6.12 -8.04
C GLN A 127 13.73 6.80 -8.49
N GLY A 128 14.89 6.38 -7.98
CA GLY A 128 16.18 6.89 -8.44
C GLY A 128 16.49 6.53 -9.91
N CYS A 129 15.96 5.42 -10.44
CA CYS A 129 16.05 5.09 -11.87
C CYS A 129 15.11 5.94 -12.73
N LEU A 130 13.93 6.31 -12.21
CA LEU A 130 12.99 7.22 -12.87
C LEU A 130 13.56 8.64 -12.96
N GLU A 131 14.17 9.13 -11.89
CA GLU A 131 14.82 10.45 -11.84
C GLU A 131 15.99 10.58 -12.84
N ALA A 132 16.64 9.46 -13.18
CA ALA A 132 17.70 9.43 -14.18
C ALA A 132 17.18 9.47 -15.64
N LEU A 133 15.87 9.31 -15.87
CA LEU A 133 15.28 9.46 -17.20
C LEU A 133 15.20 10.94 -17.60
N LYS A 134 15.12 11.20 -18.92
CA LYS A 134 14.88 12.56 -19.41
C LYS A 134 13.47 13.02 -19.02
N ALA A 135 13.26 14.31 -18.79
CA ALA A 135 11.96 14.89 -18.42
C ALA A 135 10.80 14.39 -19.33
N THR A 136 10.99 14.45 -20.66
CA THR A 136 9.99 13.95 -21.63
C THR A 136 9.65 12.46 -21.49
N GLU A 137 10.56 11.65 -20.95
CA GLU A 137 10.34 10.22 -20.72
C GLU A 137 9.64 9.98 -19.38
N GLN A 138 9.96 10.79 -18.36
CA GLN A 138 9.23 10.79 -17.09
C GLN A 138 7.76 11.17 -17.28
N ASP A 139 7.48 12.20 -18.09
CA ASP A 139 6.12 12.64 -18.40
C ASP A 139 5.31 11.54 -19.09
N LEU A 140 5.92 10.84 -20.06
CA LEU A 140 5.28 9.71 -20.74
C LEU A 140 4.98 8.55 -19.78
N VAL A 141 5.88 8.27 -18.83
CA VAL A 141 5.64 7.27 -17.79
C VAL A 141 4.50 7.71 -16.88
N ARG A 142 4.50 8.96 -16.40
CA ARG A 142 3.41 9.50 -15.57
C ARG A 142 2.05 9.34 -16.23
N VAL A 143 1.90 9.78 -17.47
CA VAL A 143 0.64 9.61 -18.23
C VAL A 143 0.25 8.14 -18.34
N ALA A 144 1.20 7.23 -18.54
CA ALA A 144 0.90 5.81 -18.68
C ALA A 144 0.40 5.14 -17.38
N TYR A 145 0.69 5.71 -16.21
CA TYR A 145 0.47 5.06 -14.91
C TYR A 145 -0.37 5.87 -13.91
N ASP A 146 -0.49 7.19 -14.05
CA ASP A 146 -1.24 8.07 -13.13
C ASP A 146 -2.77 7.96 -13.30
N GLY A 147 -3.25 7.31 -14.39
CA GLY A 147 -4.66 7.03 -14.62
C GLY A 147 -5.55 8.23 -14.97
N ASN A 148 -5.02 9.46 -14.90
CA ASN A 148 -5.75 10.70 -15.15
C ASN A 148 -5.92 11.06 -16.63
N SER A 149 -5.13 10.47 -17.52
CA SER A 149 -5.15 10.75 -18.97
C SER A 149 -4.69 9.54 -19.77
N THR A 150 -5.12 9.44 -21.02
CA THR A 150 -4.73 8.31 -21.88
C THR A 150 -3.50 8.64 -22.72
N LEU A 151 -2.77 7.61 -23.17
CA LEU A 151 -1.68 7.78 -24.14
C LEU A 151 -2.15 8.43 -25.45
N LYS A 152 -3.44 8.27 -25.80
CA LYS A 152 -4.04 8.91 -26.96
C LYS A 152 -4.15 10.42 -26.77
N ASP A 153 -4.67 10.87 -25.63
CA ASP A 153 -4.78 12.29 -25.31
C ASP A 153 -3.39 12.96 -25.29
N PHE A 154 -2.37 12.24 -24.82
CA PHE A 154 -0.99 12.71 -24.83
C PHE A 154 -0.37 12.75 -26.24
N ALA A 155 -0.68 11.77 -27.10
CA ALA A 155 -0.31 11.81 -28.52
C ALA A 155 -0.90 13.05 -29.21
N ASP A 156 -2.18 13.31 -28.99
CA ASP A 156 -2.89 14.45 -29.57
C ASP A 156 -2.30 15.78 -29.07
N ALA A 157 -2.01 15.89 -27.77
CA ALA A 157 -1.42 17.10 -27.17
C ALA A 157 0.02 17.37 -27.62
N THR A 158 0.82 16.32 -27.87
CA THR A 158 2.25 16.45 -28.24
C THR A 158 2.50 16.38 -29.75
N GLY A 159 1.46 16.14 -30.56
CA GLY A 159 1.57 15.93 -32.00
C GLY A 159 2.35 14.66 -32.38
N GLN A 160 2.47 13.69 -31.48
CA GLN A 160 3.21 12.45 -31.70
C GLN A 160 2.29 11.30 -32.09
N ALA A 161 2.76 10.42 -32.98
CA ALA A 161 1.99 9.22 -33.31
C ALA A 161 1.89 8.27 -32.11
N LEU A 162 0.68 7.77 -31.82
CA LEU A 162 0.40 6.88 -30.71
C LEU A 162 1.32 5.63 -30.69
N GLN A 163 1.59 5.04 -31.86
CA GLN A 163 2.50 3.90 -31.97
C GLN A 163 3.93 4.24 -31.56
N THR A 164 4.39 5.47 -31.83
CA THR A 164 5.70 5.95 -31.41
C THR A 164 5.79 6.04 -29.89
N LEU A 165 4.72 6.50 -29.22
CA LEU A 165 4.64 6.54 -27.76
C LEU A 165 4.70 5.15 -27.15
N TYR A 166 3.96 4.17 -27.70
CA TYR A 166 4.03 2.78 -27.23
C TYR A 166 5.44 2.19 -27.36
N ASN A 167 6.09 2.41 -28.50
CA ASN A 167 7.46 1.94 -28.73
C ASN A 167 8.45 2.59 -27.74
N ARG A 168 8.29 3.90 -27.50
CA ARG A 168 9.10 4.65 -26.55
C ARG A 168 8.88 4.18 -25.11
N LEU A 169 7.64 3.96 -24.70
CA LEU A 169 7.29 3.42 -23.39
C LEU A 169 7.88 2.01 -23.19
N GLY A 170 7.82 1.15 -24.21
CA GLY A 170 8.46 -0.16 -24.18
C GLY A 170 9.97 -0.09 -23.99
N ARG A 171 10.64 0.88 -24.62
CA ARG A 171 12.07 1.13 -24.42
C ARG A 171 12.37 1.62 -22.99
N ILE A 172 11.57 2.57 -22.49
CA ILE A 172 11.73 3.11 -21.13
C ILE A 172 11.58 1.99 -20.08
N ARG A 173 10.57 1.12 -20.22
CA ARG A 173 10.38 -0.04 -19.32
C ARG A 173 11.60 -0.97 -19.28
N ARG A 174 12.21 -1.24 -20.44
CA ARG A 174 13.45 -2.03 -20.51
C ARG A 174 14.62 -1.34 -19.81
N MET A 175 14.80 -0.04 -20.05
CA MET A 175 15.87 0.75 -19.41
C MET A 175 15.70 0.81 -17.89
N LEU A 176 14.48 1.02 -17.40
CA LEU A 176 14.18 1.02 -15.97
C LEU A 176 14.47 -0.35 -15.35
N LEU A 177 14.05 -1.43 -16.02
CA LEU A 177 14.33 -2.80 -15.55
C LEU A 177 15.84 -3.07 -15.47
N GLU A 178 16.61 -2.69 -16.48
CA GLU A 178 18.08 -2.83 -16.47
C GLU A 178 18.73 -1.99 -15.37
N CYS A 179 18.27 -0.76 -15.16
CA CYS A 179 18.75 0.12 -14.09
C CYS A 179 18.51 -0.50 -12.71
N VAL A 180 17.28 -0.97 -12.45
CA VAL A 180 16.91 -1.61 -11.17
C VAL A 180 17.74 -2.87 -10.97
N ARG A 181 17.85 -3.75 -11.97
CA ARG A 181 18.67 -4.97 -11.87
C ARG A 181 20.13 -4.67 -11.55
N ARG A 182 20.72 -3.64 -12.17
CA ARG A 182 22.11 -3.24 -11.91
C ARG A 182 22.30 -2.74 -10.49
N LYS A 183 21.39 -1.89 -10.00
CA LYS A 183 21.45 -1.34 -8.64
C LYS A 183 21.27 -2.43 -7.58
N LEU A 184 20.30 -3.32 -7.77
CA LEU A 184 20.10 -4.48 -6.90
C LEU A 184 21.33 -5.40 -6.86
N ALA A 185 21.96 -5.65 -8.01
CA ALA A 185 23.19 -6.45 -8.07
C ALA A 185 24.36 -5.79 -7.30
N THR A 186 24.41 -4.46 -7.27
CA THR A 186 25.49 -3.72 -6.58
C THR A 186 25.27 -3.68 -5.06
N GLU A 187 24.02 -3.63 -4.59
CA GLU A 187 23.68 -3.72 -3.16
C GLU A 187 23.81 -5.15 -2.60
N SER A 188 23.74 -6.17 -3.45
CA SER A 188 23.91 -7.58 -3.05
C SER A 188 25.36 -8.07 -2.94
N LEU A 189 26.36 -7.23 -3.26
CA LEU A 189 27.77 -7.55 -2.99
C LEU A 189 28.18 -7.00 -1.60
N PRO A 190 28.69 -7.85 -0.69
CA PRO A 190 29.16 -7.44 0.63
C PRO A 190 30.45 -6.62 0.59
#